data_AF-A0A956K232-F1
#
_entry.id   AF-A0A956K232-F1
#
_cell.length_a   1.000
_cell.length_b   1.000
_cell.length_c   1.000
_cell.angle_alpha   90.00
_cell.angle_beta   90.00
_cell.angle_gamma   90.00
#
_symmetry.space_group_name_H-M   'P 1'
#
loop_
_entity.id
_entity.type
_entity.pdbx_description
1 polymer ?
#
loop_
_entity_poly.entity_id
_entity_poly.type
_entity_poly.pdbx_seq_one_letter_code
_entity_poly.pdbx_strand_id
1 'polypeptide(L)'
;MTSLPRAVRRLVGPSLAAFLLTACGSKPPAPAAPTALAPAEADFVAKVEAIQQRICQCKDPACNVEAWQAVTELLKADASQIALGDGGAARTGRAFLAGLQCGQAQEAAKRDATSRALTELTELRDRACACTDVACADAIDTSFEAFMKRHQDTTGDEDSVQLAGRLAGEMMGCLATVRGQPWPPPGDGDDDAKPPLED
;
A
#
# COMPACT_ATOMS: atom_id res chain seq x y z
N MET A 1 8.94 -14.15 -6.20
CA MET A 1 8.86 -15.63 -6.24
C MET A 1 9.74 -16.19 -5.12
N THR A 2 9.18 -16.36 -3.92
CA THR A 2 9.92 -16.84 -2.74
C THR A 2 9.79 -18.36 -2.62
N SER A 3 10.92 -19.04 -2.79
CA SER A 3 11.08 -20.48 -2.58
C SER A 3 10.89 -20.82 -1.09
N LEU A 4 9.85 -21.60 -0.78
CA LEU A 4 9.65 -22.18 0.56
C LEU A 4 10.80 -23.16 0.91
N PRO A 5 11.33 -23.11 2.14
CA PRO A 5 12.45 -23.96 2.56
C PRO A 5 12.07 -25.45 2.58
N ARG A 6 12.97 -26.29 2.05
CA ARG A 6 12.82 -27.77 1.91
C ARG A 6 12.53 -28.51 3.22
N ALA A 7 12.70 -27.89 4.38
CA ALA A 7 12.47 -28.50 5.69
C ALA A 7 10.99 -28.78 6.02
N VAL A 8 10.04 -28.08 5.39
CA VAL A 8 8.61 -28.23 5.70
C VAL A 8 7.98 -29.45 4.99
N ARG A 9 8.67 -30.05 4.01
CA ARG A 9 8.14 -31.15 3.19
C ARG A 9 8.08 -32.53 3.87
N ARG A 10 8.65 -32.70 5.07
CA ARG A 10 8.77 -34.03 5.71
C ARG A 10 7.84 -34.30 6.90
N LEU A 11 6.97 -33.35 7.26
CA LEU A 11 6.00 -33.53 8.36
C LEU A 11 4.56 -33.80 7.90
N VAL A 12 4.31 -33.89 6.59
CA VAL A 12 3.01 -34.32 6.05
C VAL A 12 3.08 -35.82 5.81
N GLY A 13 3.01 -36.59 6.89
CA GLY A 13 2.85 -38.05 6.84
C GLY A 13 1.45 -38.45 6.32
N PRO A 14 1.27 -39.71 5.89
CA PRO A 14 0.03 -40.23 5.29
C PRO A 14 -1.21 -40.21 6.20
N SER A 15 -1.09 -39.75 7.45
CA SER A 15 -2.19 -39.71 8.43
C SER A 15 -3.22 -38.60 8.20
N LEU A 16 -2.95 -37.60 7.36
CA LEU A 16 -3.93 -36.55 7.03
C LEU A 16 -5.00 -37.00 6.01
N ALA A 17 -4.79 -38.10 5.28
CA ALA A 17 -5.78 -38.64 4.35
C ALA A 17 -6.94 -39.35 5.05
N ALA A 18 -6.78 -39.80 6.30
CA ALA A 18 -7.81 -40.53 7.04
C ALA A 18 -8.85 -39.62 7.72
N PHE A 19 -8.56 -38.33 7.96
CA PHE A 19 -9.51 -37.39 8.57
C PHE A 19 -10.45 -36.72 7.56
N LEU A 20 -10.16 -36.82 6.25
CA LEU A 20 -11.01 -36.25 5.19
C LEU A 20 -12.12 -37.19 4.71
N LEU A 21 -12.14 -38.46 5.13
CA LEU A 21 -13.11 -39.46 4.66
C LEU A 21 -14.28 -39.72 5.63
N THR A 22 -14.24 -39.19 6.86
CA THR A 22 -15.29 -39.45 7.87
C THR A 22 -16.32 -38.31 8.03
N ALA A 23 -16.23 -37.23 7.23
CA ALA A 23 -17.06 -36.04 7.39
C ALA A 23 -18.14 -35.84 6.28
N CYS A 24 -18.45 -36.86 5.47
CA CYS A 24 -19.43 -36.74 4.36
C CYS A 24 -20.88 -37.18 4.70
N GLY A 25 -21.23 -37.49 5.94
CA GLY A 25 -22.55 -38.08 6.28
C GLY A 25 -23.60 -37.13 6.87
N SER A 26 -23.18 -36.03 7.51
CA SER A 26 -24.10 -35.17 8.26
C SER A 26 -24.30 -33.87 7.50
N LYS A 27 -25.47 -33.71 6.86
CA LYS A 27 -25.94 -32.41 6.36
C LYS A 27 -25.70 -31.39 7.48
N PRO A 28 -24.86 -30.35 7.28
CA PRO A 28 -24.66 -29.36 8.32
C PRO A 28 -26.02 -28.83 8.76
N PRO A 29 -26.28 -28.72 10.07
CA PRO A 29 -27.54 -28.16 10.54
C PRO A 29 -27.76 -26.84 9.80
N ALA A 30 -28.98 -26.65 9.29
CA ALA A 30 -29.31 -25.42 8.58
C ALA A 30 -28.88 -24.23 9.46
N PRO A 31 -28.18 -23.23 8.89
CA PRO A 31 -27.71 -22.10 9.66
C PRO A 31 -28.90 -21.51 10.42
N ALA A 32 -28.77 -21.39 11.74
CA ALA A 32 -29.81 -20.79 12.57
C ALA A 32 -30.15 -19.41 11.99
N ALA A 33 -31.44 -19.07 11.98
CA ALA A 33 -31.88 -17.74 11.54
C ALA A 33 -31.11 -16.68 12.34
N PRO A 34 -30.66 -15.58 11.70
CA PRO A 34 -29.89 -14.57 12.38
C PRO A 34 -30.70 -13.98 13.54
N THR A 35 -30.25 -14.22 14.77
CA THR A 35 -30.82 -13.61 15.96
C THR A 35 -30.68 -12.10 15.85
N ALA A 36 -31.73 -11.36 16.20
CA ALA A 36 -31.66 -9.90 16.28
C ALA A 36 -30.62 -9.49 17.33
N LEU A 37 -29.75 -8.55 16.97
CA LEU A 37 -28.71 -8.01 17.86
C LEU A 37 -29.36 -7.20 18.98
N ALA A 38 -28.77 -7.24 20.18
CA ALA A 38 -29.16 -6.32 21.24
C ALA A 38 -28.87 -4.86 20.80
N PRO A 39 -29.64 -3.85 21.27
CA PRO A 39 -29.44 -2.46 20.81
C PRO A 39 -28.01 -1.94 20.97
N ALA A 40 -27.34 -2.24 22.08
CA ALA A 40 -25.95 -1.84 22.32
C ALA A 40 -24.96 -2.55 21.37
N GLU A 41 -25.20 -3.83 21.08
CA GLU A 41 -24.42 -4.60 20.11
C GLU A 41 -24.61 -4.05 18.69
N ALA A 42 -25.84 -3.70 18.32
CA ALA A 42 -26.16 -3.10 17.03
C ALA A 42 -25.49 -1.73 16.85
N ASP A 43 -25.47 -0.88 17.89
CA ASP A 43 -24.78 0.42 17.86
C ASP A 43 -23.27 0.27 17.65
N PHE A 44 -22.63 -0.65 18.39
CA PHE A 44 -21.21 -0.92 18.23
C PHE A 44 -20.87 -1.45 16.84
N VAL A 45 -21.65 -2.42 16.33
CA VAL A 45 -21.47 -2.94 14.97
C VAL A 45 -21.60 -1.82 13.94
N ALA A 46 -22.58 -0.93 14.10
CA ALA A 46 -22.76 0.22 13.21
C ALA A 46 -21.56 1.18 13.24
N LYS A 47 -20.97 1.45 14.42
CA LYS A 47 -19.75 2.27 14.53
C LYS A 47 -18.56 1.63 13.82
N VAL A 48 -18.36 0.32 13.98
CA VAL A 48 -17.28 -0.41 13.28
C VAL A 48 -17.48 -0.38 11.77
N GLU A 49 -18.71 -0.59 11.29
CA GLU A 49 -19.06 -0.51 9.86
C GLU A 49 -18.84 0.91 9.31
N ALA A 50 -19.20 1.96 10.05
CA ALA A 50 -18.94 3.34 9.65
C ALA A 50 -17.43 3.64 9.51
N ILE A 51 -16.61 3.15 10.45
CA ILE A 51 -15.15 3.31 10.37
C ILE A 51 -14.59 2.52 9.17
N GLN A 52 -15.09 1.30 8.92
CA GLN A 52 -14.72 0.52 7.73
C GLN A 52 -15.01 1.28 6.44
N GLN A 53 -16.19 1.90 6.32
CA GLN A 53 -16.52 2.72 5.15
C GLN A 53 -15.57 3.90 5.00
N ARG A 54 -15.20 4.56 6.11
CA ARG A 54 -14.22 5.66 6.11
C ARG A 54 -12.84 5.18 5.62
N ILE A 55 -12.35 4.04 6.10
CA ILE A 55 -11.08 3.43 5.64
C ILE A 55 -11.10 3.24 4.12
N CYS A 56 -12.18 2.67 3.59
CA CYS A 56 -12.31 2.42 2.16
C CYS A 56 -12.41 3.69 1.30
N GLN A 57 -12.84 4.82 1.89
CA GLN A 57 -12.93 6.11 1.21
C GLN A 57 -11.64 6.94 1.31
N CYS A 58 -10.68 6.54 2.13
CA CYS A 58 -9.40 7.24 2.26
C CYS A 58 -8.63 7.26 0.94
N LYS A 59 -8.11 8.44 0.57
CA LYS A 59 -7.28 8.63 -0.63
C LYS A 59 -5.79 8.67 -0.30
N ASP A 60 -5.47 9.04 0.92
CA ASP A 60 -4.11 9.19 1.43
C ASP A 60 -3.87 8.30 2.66
N PRO A 61 -2.59 8.01 2.98
CA PRO A 61 -2.25 7.18 4.14
C PRO A 61 -2.64 7.81 5.49
N ALA A 62 -2.64 9.14 5.63
CA ALA A 62 -2.95 9.78 6.91
C ALA A 62 -4.42 9.56 7.29
N CYS A 63 -5.34 9.70 6.34
CA CYS A 63 -6.75 9.34 6.52
C CYS A 63 -6.92 7.89 6.99
N ASN A 64 -6.17 6.95 6.40
CA ASN A 64 -6.26 5.54 6.76
C ASN A 64 -5.77 5.31 8.21
N VAL A 65 -4.65 5.94 8.59
CA VAL A 65 -4.13 5.90 9.97
C VAL A 65 -5.14 6.46 10.97
N GLU A 66 -5.71 7.62 10.71
CA GLU A 66 -6.74 8.22 11.58
C GLU A 66 -7.98 7.32 11.71
N ALA A 67 -8.41 6.69 10.61
CA ALA A 67 -9.55 5.78 10.63
C ALA A 67 -9.25 4.52 11.46
N TRP A 68 -8.04 3.96 11.38
CA TRP A 68 -7.61 2.85 12.25
C TRP A 68 -7.44 3.25 13.72
N GLN A 69 -7.01 4.48 13.99
CA GLN A 69 -6.99 5.01 15.35
C GLN A 69 -8.40 5.10 15.93
N ALA A 70 -9.40 5.49 15.13
CA ALA A 70 -10.80 5.49 15.56
C ALA A 70 -11.30 4.09 15.95
N VAL A 71 -10.87 3.02 15.25
CA VAL A 71 -11.17 1.63 15.68
C VAL A 71 -10.55 1.36 17.05
N THR A 72 -9.32 1.79 17.26
CA THR A 72 -8.60 1.56 18.52
C THR A 72 -9.27 2.28 19.69
N GLU A 73 -9.67 3.54 19.52
CA GLU A 73 -10.39 4.30 20.54
C GLU A 73 -11.78 3.72 20.81
N LEU A 74 -12.48 3.28 19.77
CA LEU A 74 -13.76 2.58 19.91
C LEU A 74 -13.59 1.30 20.75
N LEU A 75 -12.58 0.49 20.46
CA LEU A 75 -12.29 -0.71 21.22
C LEU A 75 -11.91 -0.39 22.67
N LYS A 76 -11.11 0.65 22.94
CA LYS A 76 -10.78 1.05 24.31
C LYS A 76 -12.01 1.49 25.11
N ALA A 77 -12.91 2.24 24.48
CA ALA A 77 -14.12 2.75 25.13
C ALA A 77 -15.11 1.62 25.44
N ASP A 78 -15.32 0.70 24.49
CA ASP A 78 -16.45 -0.23 24.51
C ASP A 78 -16.08 -1.70 24.81
N ALA A 79 -14.81 -2.12 24.67
CA ALA A 79 -14.43 -3.54 24.75
C ALA A 79 -14.70 -4.19 26.12
N SER A 80 -14.76 -3.41 27.20
CA SER A 80 -15.10 -3.93 28.53
C SER A 80 -16.61 -4.01 28.79
N GLN A 81 -17.42 -3.32 27.98
CA GLN A 81 -18.86 -3.18 28.22
C GLN A 81 -19.73 -4.01 27.29
N ILE A 82 -19.20 -4.46 26.15
CA ILE A 82 -19.98 -5.13 25.11
C ILE A 82 -19.59 -6.61 25.02
N ALA A 83 -20.43 -7.47 25.57
CA ALA A 83 -20.41 -8.90 25.26
C ALA A 83 -21.04 -9.09 23.86
N LEU A 84 -20.19 -9.23 22.84
CA LEU A 84 -20.66 -9.58 21.50
C LEU A 84 -21.18 -11.01 21.49
N GLY A 85 -22.42 -11.20 21.04
CA GLY A 85 -22.91 -12.53 20.70
C GLY A 85 -22.26 -13.03 19.41
N ASP A 86 -22.49 -14.29 19.04
CA ASP A 86 -21.95 -14.88 17.80
C ASP A 86 -22.30 -14.03 16.56
N GLY A 87 -23.50 -13.44 16.55
CA GLY A 87 -23.97 -12.56 15.49
C GLY A 87 -23.17 -11.26 15.36
N GLY A 88 -22.96 -10.53 16.46
CA GLY A 88 -22.17 -9.29 16.47
C GLY A 88 -20.70 -9.56 16.21
N ALA A 89 -20.13 -10.58 16.85
CA ALA A 89 -18.74 -10.99 16.62
C ALA A 89 -18.48 -11.30 15.14
N ALA A 90 -19.38 -12.05 14.49
CA ALA A 90 -19.27 -12.34 13.06
C ALA A 90 -19.39 -11.09 12.17
N ARG A 91 -20.27 -10.12 12.52
CA ARG A 91 -20.41 -8.87 11.76
C ARG A 91 -19.20 -7.96 11.94
N THR A 92 -18.78 -7.71 13.18
CA THR A 92 -17.58 -6.93 13.50
C THR A 92 -16.35 -7.54 12.83
N GLY A 93 -16.18 -8.86 12.89
CA GLY A 93 -15.08 -9.55 12.22
C GLY A 93 -15.07 -9.35 10.70
N ARG A 94 -16.25 -9.43 10.04
CA ARG A 94 -16.37 -9.14 8.61
C ARG A 94 -16.05 -7.69 8.27
N ALA A 95 -16.54 -6.73 9.06
CA ALA A 95 -16.26 -5.31 8.86
C ALA A 95 -14.76 -5.02 9.00
N PHE A 96 -14.10 -5.59 10.00
CA PHE A 96 -12.65 -5.45 10.18
C PHE A 96 -11.86 -6.04 9.00
N LEU A 97 -12.20 -7.26 8.56
CA LEU A 97 -11.58 -7.88 7.38
C LEU A 97 -11.78 -7.06 6.10
N ALA A 98 -12.98 -6.51 5.89
CA ALA A 98 -13.25 -5.63 4.76
C ALA A 98 -12.41 -4.34 4.83
N GLY A 99 -12.24 -3.75 6.01
CA GLY A 99 -11.36 -2.60 6.23
C GLY A 99 -9.90 -2.91 5.87
N LEU A 100 -9.39 -4.07 6.30
CA LEU A 100 -8.04 -4.54 5.92
C LEU A 100 -7.89 -4.72 4.41
N GLN A 101 -8.88 -5.32 3.75
CA GLN A 101 -8.87 -5.51 2.30
C GLN A 101 -8.84 -4.18 1.54
N CYS A 102 -9.61 -3.18 2.00
CA CYS A 102 -9.55 -1.83 1.44
C CYS A 102 -8.16 -1.20 1.61
N GLY A 103 -7.55 -1.31 2.79
CA GLY A 103 -6.19 -0.82 3.03
C GLY A 103 -5.16 -1.50 2.10
N GLN A 104 -5.24 -2.82 1.94
CA GLN A 104 -4.35 -3.57 1.04
C GLN A 104 -4.53 -3.16 -0.43
N ALA A 105 -5.78 -2.94 -0.88
CA ALA A 105 -6.08 -2.49 -2.23
C ALA A 105 -5.53 -1.08 -2.50
N GLN A 106 -5.60 -0.18 -1.51
CA GLN A 106 -5.01 1.16 -1.62
C GLN A 106 -3.48 1.09 -1.72
N GLU A 107 -2.82 0.28 -0.90
CA GLU A 107 -1.36 0.10 -0.96
C GLU A 107 -0.91 -0.56 -2.28
N ALA A 108 -1.70 -1.49 -2.82
CA ALA A 108 -1.46 -2.04 -4.15
C ALA A 108 -1.60 -0.97 -5.25
N ALA A 109 -2.66 -0.16 -5.20
CA ALA A 109 -2.86 0.92 -6.16
C ALA A 109 -1.74 1.97 -6.11
N LYS A 110 -1.22 2.28 -4.92
CA LYS A 110 -0.04 3.14 -4.74
C LYS A 110 1.19 2.52 -5.40
N ARG A 111 1.53 1.27 -5.08
CA ARG A 111 2.67 0.57 -5.70
C ARG A 111 2.58 0.55 -7.22
N ASP A 112 1.38 0.31 -7.76
CA ASP A 112 1.15 0.33 -9.20
C ASP A 112 1.34 1.74 -9.79
N ALA A 113 0.91 2.79 -9.08
CA ALA A 113 1.14 4.18 -9.49
C ALA A 113 2.63 4.54 -9.46
N THR A 114 3.35 4.17 -8.41
CA THR A 114 4.81 4.36 -8.29
C THR A 114 5.55 3.62 -9.41
N SER A 115 5.20 2.37 -9.69
CA SER A 115 5.82 1.57 -10.76
C SER A 115 5.60 2.19 -12.14
N ARG A 116 4.40 2.70 -12.43
CA ARG A 116 4.13 3.44 -13.68
C ARG A 116 4.93 4.73 -13.76
N ALA A 117 4.99 5.51 -12.68
CA ALA A 117 5.77 6.74 -12.63
C ALA A 117 7.26 6.49 -12.90
N LEU A 118 7.84 5.45 -12.28
CA LEU A 118 9.24 5.06 -12.52
C LEU A 118 9.48 4.62 -13.96
N THR A 119 8.52 3.93 -14.58
CA THR A 119 8.60 3.51 -15.99
C THR A 119 8.58 4.73 -16.91
N GLU A 120 7.63 5.66 -16.73
CA GLU A 120 7.57 6.90 -17.51
C GLU A 120 8.82 7.78 -17.33
N LEU A 121 9.37 7.84 -16.11
CA LEU A 121 10.60 8.58 -15.84
C LEU A 121 11.82 7.94 -16.53
N THR A 122 11.88 6.61 -16.56
CA THR A 122 12.90 5.85 -17.30
C THR A 122 12.85 6.19 -18.79
N GLU A 123 11.65 6.22 -19.38
CA GLU A 123 11.46 6.60 -20.80
C GLU A 123 11.82 8.07 -21.07
N LEU A 124 11.52 8.98 -20.14
CA LEU A 124 11.93 10.39 -20.24
C LEU A 124 13.45 10.53 -20.24
N ARG A 125 14.13 9.85 -19.31
CA ARG A 125 15.58 9.78 -19.27
C ARG A 125 16.15 9.27 -20.60
N ASP A 126 15.63 8.16 -21.12
CA ASP A 126 16.15 7.57 -22.36
C ASP A 126 16.02 8.52 -23.54
N ARG A 127 14.88 9.21 -23.66
CA ARG A 127 14.69 10.23 -24.70
C ARG A 127 15.59 11.44 -24.51
N ALA A 128 15.80 11.88 -23.27
CA ALA A 128 16.74 12.96 -22.94
C ALA A 128 18.17 12.63 -23.39
N CYS A 129 18.63 11.41 -23.12
CA CYS A 129 19.95 10.94 -23.50
C CYS A 129 20.09 10.66 -25.00
N ALA A 130 18.98 10.48 -25.72
CA ALA A 130 18.98 10.37 -27.17
C ALA A 130 19.00 11.74 -27.89
N CYS A 131 18.74 12.85 -27.18
CA CYS A 131 18.77 14.18 -27.78
C CYS A 131 20.19 14.56 -28.23
N THR A 132 20.28 15.16 -29.42
CA THR A 132 21.53 15.66 -30.00
C THR A 132 21.55 17.18 -30.16
N ASP A 133 20.44 17.84 -29.88
CA ASP A 133 20.28 19.28 -30.05
C ASP A 133 19.37 19.88 -28.95
N VAL A 134 19.45 21.21 -28.82
CA VAL A 134 18.76 21.97 -27.78
C VAL A 134 17.23 21.91 -27.95
N ALA A 135 16.71 21.84 -29.17
CA ALA A 135 15.28 21.80 -29.41
C ALA A 135 14.65 20.50 -28.90
N CYS A 136 15.34 19.37 -29.08
CA CYS A 136 14.97 18.10 -28.46
C CYS A 136 14.99 18.21 -26.93
N ALA A 137 16.05 18.79 -26.36
CA ALA A 137 16.18 18.97 -24.92
C ALA A 137 15.04 19.82 -24.32
N ASP A 138 14.63 20.90 -24.97
CA ASP A 138 13.53 21.77 -24.52
C ASP A 138 12.16 21.05 -24.55
N ALA A 139 11.96 20.15 -25.52
CA ALA A 139 10.77 19.30 -25.56
C ALA A 139 10.74 18.28 -24.41
N ILE A 140 11.90 17.80 -23.97
CA ILE A 140 12.01 16.94 -22.80
C ILE A 140 11.68 17.70 -21.53
N ASP A 141 12.18 18.92 -21.34
CA ASP A 141 11.84 19.75 -20.16
C ASP A 141 10.33 19.93 -20.03
N THR A 142 9.65 20.23 -21.14
CA THR A 142 8.18 20.34 -21.19
C THR A 142 7.50 19.02 -20.79
N SER A 143 8.02 17.90 -21.28
CA SER A 143 7.48 16.57 -20.98
C SER A 143 7.73 16.19 -19.51
N PHE A 144 8.87 16.58 -18.95
CA PHE A 144 9.24 16.36 -17.57
C PHE A 144 8.40 17.20 -16.61
N GLU A 145 8.14 18.48 -16.91
CA GLU A 145 7.20 19.31 -16.15
C GLU A 145 5.80 18.69 -16.12
N ALA A 146 5.32 18.23 -17.29
CA ALA A 146 4.04 17.55 -17.39
C ALA A 146 4.01 16.25 -16.58
N PHE A 147 5.13 15.50 -16.55
CA PHE A 147 5.28 14.31 -15.71
C PHE A 147 5.20 14.66 -14.23
N MET A 148 5.96 15.65 -13.75
CA MET A 148 5.94 16.09 -12.35
C MET A 148 4.54 16.50 -11.92
N LYS A 149 3.81 17.24 -12.76
CA LYS A 149 2.42 17.64 -12.47
C LYS A 149 1.46 16.45 -12.37
N ARG A 150 1.61 15.42 -13.23
CA ARG A 150 0.77 14.21 -13.18
C ARG A 150 1.07 13.34 -11.97
N HIS A 151 2.30 13.33 -11.51
CA HIS A 151 2.79 12.41 -10.47
C HIS A 151 3.12 13.10 -9.14
N GLN A 152 2.76 14.37 -8.94
CA GLN A 152 3.07 15.13 -7.72
C GLN A 152 2.60 14.46 -6.42
N ASP A 153 1.52 13.68 -6.48
CA ASP A 153 0.94 12.96 -5.33
C ASP A 153 1.41 11.50 -5.25
N THR A 154 2.26 11.07 -6.18
CA THR A 154 2.82 9.70 -6.18
C THR A 154 3.90 9.62 -5.11
N THR A 155 3.65 8.78 -4.12
CA THR A 155 4.62 8.45 -3.07
C THR A 155 5.22 7.07 -3.34
N GLY A 156 6.41 6.82 -2.81
CA GLY A 156 7.09 5.54 -2.93
C GLY A 156 7.82 5.19 -1.63
N ASP A 157 8.24 3.94 -1.51
CA ASP A 157 9.24 3.56 -0.51
C ASP A 157 10.59 4.24 -0.79
N GLU A 158 11.51 4.15 0.17
CA GLU A 158 12.84 4.76 0.10
C GLU A 158 13.60 4.34 -1.17
N ASP A 159 13.59 3.04 -1.51
CA ASP A 159 14.24 2.51 -2.71
C ASP A 159 13.68 3.15 -3.99
N SER A 160 12.36 3.31 -4.07
CA SER A 160 11.67 3.95 -5.20
C SER A 160 12.03 5.43 -5.32
N VAL A 161 12.14 6.14 -4.19
CA VAL A 161 12.55 7.56 -4.16
C VAL A 161 14.01 7.72 -4.60
N GLN A 162 14.91 6.87 -4.09
CA GLN A 162 16.32 6.88 -4.49
C GLN A 162 16.48 6.56 -5.99
N LEU A 163 15.76 5.55 -6.49
CA LEU A 163 15.74 5.21 -7.91
C LEU A 163 15.22 6.38 -8.76
N ALA A 164 14.11 7.01 -8.37
CA ALA A 164 13.58 8.18 -9.07
C ALA A 164 14.59 9.34 -9.09
N GLY A 165 15.24 9.63 -7.96
CA GLY A 165 16.28 10.64 -7.86
C GLY A 165 17.46 10.38 -8.80
N ARG A 166 17.94 9.12 -8.84
CA ARG A 166 19.01 8.72 -9.77
C ARG A 166 18.60 8.88 -11.23
N LEU A 167 17.40 8.41 -11.61
CA LEU A 167 16.89 8.54 -12.99
C LEU A 167 16.77 10.01 -13.41
N ALA A 168 16.25 10.87 -12.52
CA ALA A 168 16.17 12.30 -12.78
C ALA A 168 17.57 12.94 -12.91
N GLY A 169 18.52 12.56 -12.06
CA GLY A 169 19.91 13.02 -12.15
C GLY A 169 20.59 12.62 -13.47
N GLU A 170 20.43 11.36 -13.90
CA GLU A 170 20.93 10.85 -15.19
C GLU A 170 20.31 11.63 -16.36
N MET A 171 18.99 11.84 -16.34
CA MET A 171 18.28 12.61 -17.36
C MET A 171 18.82 14.03 -17.47
N MET A 172 18.96 14.74 -16.35
CA MET A 172 19.46 16.11 -16.36
C MET A 172 20.92 16.21 -16.82
N GLY A 173 21.77 15.23 -16.46
CA GLY A 173 23.13 15.14 -16.98
C GLY A 173 23.20 15.00 -18.50
N CYS A 174 22.31 14.19 -19.08
CA CYS A 174 22.17 14.09 -20.54
C CYS A 174 21.76 15.44 -21.17
N LEU A 175 20.76 16.12 -20.62
CA LEU A 175 20.30 17.41 -21.13
C LEU A 175 21.37 18.52 -21.01
N ALA A 176 22.11 18.53 -19.90
CA ALA A 176 23.20 19.48 -19.70
C ALA A 176 24.32 19.29 -20.73
N THR A 177 24.64 18.04 -21.08
CA THR A 177 25.63 17.73 -22.13
C THR A 177 25.22 18.31 -23.47
N VAL A 178 23.95 18.14 -23.87
CA VAL A 178 23.40 18.71 -25.11
C VAL A 178 23.45 20.24 -25.12
N ARG A 179 23.26 20.86 -23.95
CA ARG A 179 23.31 22.32 -23.77
C ARG A 179 24.71 22.88 -23.57
N GLY A 180 25.74 22.04 -23.54
CA GLY A 180 27.12 22.44 -23.25
C GLY A 180 27.31 23.03 -21.85
N GLN A 181 26.44 22.68 -20.91
CA GLN A 181 26.52 23.12 -19.52
C GLN A 181 27.24 22.07 -18.66
N PRO A 182 28.13 22.48 -17.74
CA PRO A 182 28.73 21.56 -16.80
C PRO A 182 27.65 21.06 -15.83
N TRP A 183 27.33 19.77 -15.89
CA TRP A 183 26.51 19.12 -14.88
C TRP A 183 27.41 18.66 -13.72
N PRO A 184 27.13 19.04 -12.47
CA PRO A 184 27.86 18.48 -11.35
C PRO A 184 27.67 16.95 -11.37
N PRO A 185 28.71 16.15 -11.11
CA PRO A 185 28.51 14.72 -10.93
C PRO A 185 27.43 14.51 -9.86
N PRO A 186 26.55 13.50 -10.01
CA PRO A 186 25.62 13.17 -8.95
C PRO A 186 26.45 13.01 -7.69
N GLY A 187 26.18 13.84 -6.68
CA GLY A 187 26.94 13.79 -5.44
C GLY A 187 26.90 12.36 -4.94
N ASP A 188 28.08 11.73 -4.85
CA ASP A 188 28.26 10.48 -4.14
C ASP A 188 27.55 10.69 -2.81
N GLY A 189 26.48 9.94 -2.53
CA GLY A 189 25.61 10.17 -1.40
C GLY A 189 26.36 9.95 -0.09
N ASP A 190 27.24 10.87 0.28
CA ASP A 190 27.82 10.96 1.60
C ASP A 190 26.67 11.31 2.54
N ASP A 191 26.09 10.26 3.11
CA ASP A 191 25.08 10.23 4.17
C ASP A 191 25.50 11.03 5.45
N ASP A 192 26.60 11.78 5.40
CA ASP A 192 27.17 12.55 6.51
C ASP A 192 26.61 13.98 6.63
N ALA A 193 25.80 14.45 5.68
CA ALA A 193 25.04 15.69 5.85
C ALA A 193 23.77 15.46 6.69
N LYS A 194 23.92 14.82 7.86
CA LYS A 194 22.89 14.87 8.91
C LYS A 194 22.80 16.35 9.33
N PRO A 195 21.67 17.05 9.13
CA PRO A 195 21.53 18.40 9.68
C PRO A 195 21.75 18.30 11.20
N PRO A 196 22.55 19.19 11.82
CA PRO A 196 22.66 19.21 13.26
C PRO A 196 21.25 19.35 13.82
N LEU A 197 20.80 18.33 14.58
CA LEU A 197 19.63 18.46 15.43
C LEU A 197 20.04 19.47 16.50
N GLU A 198 19.60 20.71 16.35
CA GLU A 198 19.67 21.69 17.42
C GLU A 198 18.66 21.25 18.50
N ASP A 199 19.18 20.95 19.69
CA ASP A 199 18.42 20.67 20.93
C ASP A 199 17.62 21.89 21.41
#